data_AF-A0AAV0AI16-F1
#
_entry.id   AF-A0AAV0AI16-F1
#
_cell.length_a   1.000
_cell.length_b   1.000
_cell.length_c   1.000
_cell.angle_alpha   90.00
_cell.angle_beta   90.00
_cell.angle_gamma   90.00
#
_symmetry.space_group_name_H-M   'P 1'
#
loop_
_entity.id
_entity.type
_entity.pdbx_description
1 polymer ?
#
loop_
_entity_poly.entity_id
_entity_poly.type
_entity_poly.pdbx_seq_one_letter_code
_entity_poly.pdbx_strand_id
1 'polypeptide(L)'
;MSVIFSETSIAYASGLTVIQESCHNGEYEKVEQSTLTIHQQMTIITETVKSKDFNKDSAVQYEGTVASYIVDYSKVVQTVVDYPETEPCHSTLVEIHQKIQTVINTYASEYNISLKKEVDRQGGIDPKSLGKLNLKFDFHEARTHQENEVDEYQISEYKN
;
A
#
# COMPACT_ATOMS: atom_id res chain seq x y z
N MET A 1 -15.65 3.67 10.26
CA MET A 1 -14.37 3.01 9.89
C MET A 1 -14.57 1.75 9.06
N SER A 2 -15.25 0.70 9.56
CA SER A 2 -15.48 -0.53 8.78
C SER A 2 -16.12 -0.29 7.40
N VAL A 3 -17.20 0.51 7.37
CA VAL A 3 -17.88 0.88 6.12
C VAL A 3 -16.96 1.60 5.13
N ILE A 4 -16.10 2.50 5.63
CA ILE A 4 -15.16 3.27 4.79
C ILE A 4 -14.16 2.33 4.11
N PHE A 5 -13.49 1.46 4.87
CA PHE A 5 -12.53 0.52 4.29
C PHE A 5 -13.21 -0.49 3.34
N SER A 6 -14.46 -0.92 3.60
CA SER A 6 -15.18 -1.79 2.66
C SER A 6 -15.57 -1.09 1.35
N GLU A 7 -16.14 0.12 1.43
CA GLU A 7 -16.58 0.87 0.25
C GLU A 7 -15.38 1.31 -0.59
N THR A 8 -14.34 1.81 0.08
CA THR A 8 -13.11 2.20 -0.57
C THR A 8 -12.43 1.01 -1.24
N SER A 9 -12.43 -0.17 -0.62
CA SER A 9 -11.86 -1.38 -1.25
C SER A 9 -12.53 -1.73 -2.57
N ILE A 10 -13.86 -1.64 -2.64
CA ILE A 10 -14.62 -1.96 -3.85
C ILE A 10 -14.32 -0.94 -4.95
N ALA A 11 -14.39 0.35 -4.63
CA ALA A 11 -14.14 1.42 -5.61
C ALA A 11 -12.68 1.39 -6.12
N TYR A 12 -11.72 1.12 -5.23
CA TYR A 12 -10.31 1.00 -5.57
C TYR A 12 -10.07 -0.18 -6.52
N ALA A 13 -10.55 -1.37 -6.17
CA ALA A 13 -10.39 -2.57 -6.99
C ALA A 13 -11.08 -2.44 -8.35
N SER A 14 -12.28 -1.85 -8.39
CA SER A 14 -12.99 -1.54 -9.64
C SER A 14 -12.18 -0.60 -10.53
N GLY A 15 -11.60 0.46 -9.94
CA GLY A 15 -10.74 1.40 -10.66
C GLY A 15 -9.53 0.72 -11.30
N LEU A 16 -8.87 -0.21 -10.59
CA LEU A 16 -7.76 -0.99 -11.13
C LEU A 16 -8.19 -1.80 -12.36
N THR A 17 -9.29 -2.55 -12.26
CA THR A 17 -9.79 -3.37 -13.37
C THR A 17 -10.06 -2.53 -14.60
N VAL A 18 -10.71 -1.37 -14.43
CA VAL A 18 -10.98 -0.45 -15.55
C VAL A 18 -9.68 0.07 -16.16
N ILE A 19 -8.69 0.48 -15.37
CA ILE A 19 -7.39 0.94 -15.90
C ILE A 19 -6.73 -0.17 -16.72
N GLN A 20 -6.72 -1.40 -16.23
CA GLN A 20 -6.13 -2.54 -16.92
C GLN A 20 -6.82 -2.82 -18.25
N GLU A 21 -8.14 -2.85 -18.30
CA GLU A 21 -8.88 -3.10 -19.53
C GLU A 21 -8.79 -1.93 -20.52
N SER A 22 -8.94 -0.70 -20.02
CA SER A 22 -9.00 0.51 -20.84
C SER A 22 -7.65 0.95 -21.41
N CYS A 23 -6.53 0.74 -20.71
CA CYS A 23 -5.20 1.00 -21.28
C CYS A 23 -4.96 0.19 -22.55
N HIS A 24 -5.26 -1.12 -22.51
CA HIS A 24 -5.05 -2.01 -23.67
C HIS A 24 -5.99 -1.68 -24.85
N ASN A 25 -7.17 -1.14 -24.55
CA ASN A 25 -8.17 -0.79 -25.55
C ASN A 25 -8.05 0.65 -26.08
N GLY A 26 -7.08 1.44 -25.59
CA GLY A 26 -6.90 2.84 -25.98
C GLY A 26 -7.98 3.79 -25.46
N GLU A 27 -8.70 3.41 -24.40
CA GLU A 27 -9.78 4.20 -23.80
C GLU A 27 -9.24 5.14 -22.70
N TYR A 28 -8.31 6.02 -23.04
CA TYR A 28 -7.52 6.78 -22.07
C TYR A 28 -8.32 7.75 -21.20
N GLU A 29 -9.48 8.23 -21.65
CA GLU A 29 -10.39 9.02 -20.81
C GLU A 29 -10.90 8.19 -19.61
N LYS A 30 -11.20 6.90 -19.81
CA LYS A 30 -11.61 6.01 -18.71
C LYS A 30 -10.43 5.75 -17.76
N VAL A 31 -9.22 5.58 -18.30
CA VAL A 31 -8.00 5.44 -17.50
C VAL A 31 -7.80 6.65 -16.59
N GLU A 32 -7.98 7.86 -17.12
CA GLU A 32 -7.88 9.09 -16.33
C GLU A 32 -8.95 9.15 -15.23
N GLN A 33 -10.22 8.91 -15.57
CA GLN A 33 -11.32 8.91 -14.57
C GLN A 33 -11.13 7.86 -13.47
N SER A 34 -10.66 6.67 -13.82
CA SER A 34 -10.38 5.61 -12.84
C SER A 34 -9.16 5.92 -11.98
N THR A 35 -8.12 6.55 -12.56
CA THR A 35 -6.97 7.03 -11.78
C THR A 35 -7.39 8.10 -10.77
N LEU A 36 -8.26 9.03 -11.17
CA LEU A 36 -8.85 10.04 -10.27
C LEU A 36 -9.71 9.40 -9.18
N THR A 37 -10.46 8.34 -9.50
CA THR A 37 -11.25 7.59 -8.51
C THR A 37 -10.33 6.96 -7.46
N ILE A 38 -9.24 6.30 -7.89
CA ILE A 38 -8.22 5.75 -6.99
C ILE A 38 -7.60 6.85 -6.11
N HIS A 39 -7.34 8.02 -6.68
CA HIS A 39 -6.83 9.18 -5.94
C HIS A 39 -7.77 9.66 -4.85
N GLN A 40 -9.06 9.78 -5.13
CA GLN A 40 -10.07 10.15 -4.15
C GLN A 40 -10.16 9.10 -3.03
N GLN A 41 -10.17 7.82 -3.39
CA GLN A 41 -10.18 6.72 -2.44
C GLN A 41 -8.96 6.74 -1.49
N MET A 42 -7.76 6.94 -2.03
CA MET A 42 -6.55 7.07 -1.19
C MET A 42 -6.57 8.32 -0.32
N THR A 43 -7.24 9.39 -0.74
CA THR A 43 -7.44 10.57 0.10
C THR A 43 -8.30 10.24 1.30
N ILE A 44 -9.45 9.57 1.10
CA ILE A 44 -10.34 9.14 2.17
C ILE A 44 -9.62 8.20 3.16
N ILE A 45 -8.83 7.25 2.67
CA ILE A 45 -8.03 6.36 3.52
C ILE A 45 -7.02 7.16 4.34
N THR A 46 -6.29 8.08 3.70
CA THR A 46 -5.26 8.89 4.37
C THR A 46 -5.87 9.76 5.47
N GLU A 47 -7.02 10.36 5.23
CA GLU A 47 -7.75 11.16 6.23
C GLU A 47 -8.27 10.27 7.36
N THR A 48 -8.78 9.08 7.03
CA THR A 48 -9.28 8.13 8.02
C THR A 48 -8.18 7.68 8.97
N VAL A 49 -7.01 7.29 8.47
CA VAL A 49 -5.91 6.79 9.31
C VAL A 49 -5.27 7.89 10.17
N LYS A 50 -5.47 9.16 9.83
CA LYS A 50 -5.02 10.32 10.62
C LYS A 50 -6.09 10.83 11.59
N SER A 51 -7.30 10.29 11.51
CA SER A 51 -8.40 10.73 12.38
C SER A 51 -8.14 10.30 13.82
N LYS A 52 -8.61 11.10 14.77
CA LYS A 52 -8.47 10.80 16.21
C LYS A 52 -9.20 9.52 16.64
N ASP A 53 -10.19 9.11 15.86
CA ASP A 53 -10.99 7.92 16.12
C ASP A 53 -10.30 6.65 15.58
N PHE A 54 -9.31 6.78 14.68
CA PHE A 54 -8.52 5.66 14.19
C PHE A 54 -7.42 5.31 15.20
N ASN A 55 -7.52 4.10 15.75
CA ASN A 55 -6.66 3.63 16.82
C ASN A 55 -5.88 2.38 16.41
N LYS A 56 -5.01 1.90 17.32
CA LYS A 56 -4.15 0.76 17.07
C LYS A 56 -4.94 -0.52 16.72
N ASP A 57 -6.04 -0.81 17.40
CA ASP A 57 -6.86 -1.99 17.12
C ASP A 57 -7.46 -1.94 15.70
N SER A 58 -7.91 -0.76 15.28
CA SER A 58 -8.37 -0.52 13.91
C SER A 58 -7.22 -0.69 12.90
N ALA A 59 -6.03 -0.16 13.21
CA ALA A 59 -4.86 -0.32 12.36
C ALA A 59 -4.49 -1.80 12.15
N VAL A 60 -4.50 -2.61 13.22
CA VAL A 60 -4.29 -4.07 13.12
C VAL A 60 -5.39 -4.72 12.28
N GLN A 61 -6.66 -4.33 12.49
CA GLN A 61 -7.78 -4.90 11.74
C GLN A 61 -7.68 -4.65 10.22
N TYR A 62 -7.20 -3.48 9.80
CA TYR A 62 -7.17 -3.08 8.38
C TYR A 62 -5.79 -3.16 7.71
N GLU A 63 -4.77 -3.67 8.41
CA GLU A 63 -3.41 -3.85 7.85
C GLU A 63 -3.43 -4.60 6.51
N GLY A 64 -4.17 -5.71 6.43
CA GLY A 64 -4.34 -6.49 5.19
C GLY A 64 -4.98 -5.70 4.06
N THR A 65 -5.97 -4.86 4.38
CA THR A 65 -6.64 -4.03 3.39
C THR A 65 -5.71 -2.93 2.86
N VAL A 66 -4.98 -2.25 3.75
CA VAL A 66 -4.01 -1.22 3.35
C VAL A 66 -2.87 -1.82 2.52
N ALA A 67 -2.37 -3.00 2.91
CA ALA A 67 -1.36 -3.69 2.13
C ALA A 67 -1.82 -4.02 0.71
N SER A 68 -3.08 -4.45 0.54
CA SER A 68 -3.67 -4.65 -0.80
C SER A 68 -3.62 -3.38 -1.62
N TYR A 69 -4.00 -2.22 -1.05
CA TYR A 69 -3.92 -0.94 -1.77
C TYR A 69 -2.51 -0.60 -2.24
N ILE A 70 -1.49 -0.89 -1.42
CA ILE A 70 -0.09 -0.66 -1.78
C ILE A 70 0.33 -1.54 -2.96
N VAL A 71 0.00 -2.84 -2.90
CA VAL A 71 0.30 -3.80 -3.96
C VAL A 71 -0.44 -3.42 -5.25
N ASP A 72 -1.73 -3.13 -5.16
CA ASP A 72 -2.57 -2.79 -6.30
C ASP A 72 -2.16 -1.48 -6.95
N TYR A 73 -1.79 -0.46 -6.16
CA TYR A 73 -1.20 0.77 -6.69
C TYR A 73 0.04 0.49 -7.54
N SER A 74 0.93 -0.39 -7.09
CA SER A 74 2.14 -0.73 -7.87
C SER A 74 1.81 -1.33 -9.25
N LYS A 75 0.72 -2.10 -9.33
CA LYS A 75 0.19 -2.64 -10.60
C LYS A 75 -0.45 -1.56 -11.48
N VAL A 76 -1.14 -0.58 -10.87
CA VAL A 76 -1.66 0.59 -11.60
C VAL A 76 -0.51 1.34 -12.25
N VAL A 77 0.54 1.66 -11.48
CA VAL A 77 1.71 2.37 -12.01
C VAL A 77 2.29 1.58 -13.17
N GLN A 78 2.53 0.28 -13.02
CA GLN A 78 3.01 -0.58 -14.10
C GLN A 78 2.15 -0.47 -15.37
N THR A 79 0.83 -0.58 -15.21
CA THR A 79 -0.11 -0.60 -16.33
C THR A 79 -0.17 0.74 -17.05
N VAL A 80 -0.06 1.86 -16.32
CA VAL A 80 -0.14 3.20 -16.90
C VAL A 80 1.18 3.57 -17.60
N VAL A 81 2.32 3.41 -16.92
CA VAL A 81 3.64 3.86 -17.43
C VAL A 81 4.15 3.11 -18.66
N ASP A 82 3.49 2.00 -19.03
CA ASP A 82 3.78 1.28 -20.26
C ASP A 82 3.15 1.95 -21.50
N TYR A 83 2.26 2.94 -21.33
CA TYR A 83 1.48 3.58 -22.40
C TYR A 83 1.73 5.11 -22.45
N PRO A 84 2.42 5.62 -23.48
CA PRO A 84 2.78 7.04 -23.59
C PRO A 84 1.60 8.02 -23.54
N GLU A 85 0.43 7.65 -24.05
CA GLU A 85 -0.77 8.48 -24.07
C GLU A 85 -1.34 8.77 -22.68
N THR A 86 -0.90 8.00 -21.68
CA THR A 86 -1.33 8.16 -20.29
C THR A 86 -0.38 9.02 -19.44
N GLU A 87 0.64 9.65 -20.06
CA GLU A 87 1.52 10.63 -19.40
C GLU A 87 0.78 11.67 -18.54
N PRO A 88 -0.41 12.20 -18.95
CA PRO A 88 -1.18 13.12 -18.10
C PRO A 88 -1.60 12.54 -16.73
N CYS A 89 -1.71 11.21 -16.62
CA CYS A 89 -2.05 10.53 -15.37
C CYS A 89 -0.87 10.46 -14.39
N HIS A 90 0.38 10.67 -14.84
CA HIS A 90 1.58 10.48 -14.03
C HIS A 90 1.63 11.39 -12.80
N SER A 91 1.23 12.66 -12.91
CA SER A 91 1.18 13.56 -11.75
C SER A 91 0.22 13.06 -10.68
N THR A 92 -0.95 12.58 -11.09
CA THR A 92 -1.94 11.98 -10.19
C THR A 92 -1.39 10.71 -9.53
N LEU A 93 -0.65 9.87 -10.27
CA LEU A 93 0.03 8.71 -9.69
C LEU A 93 1.03 9.14 -8.62
N VAL A 94 1.82 10.18 -8.84
CA VAL A 94 2.76 10.70 -7.84
C VAL A 94 2.02 11.18 -6.58
N GLU A 95 0.90 11.88 -6.73
CA GLU A 95 0.07 12.31 -5.59
C GLU A 95 -0.50 11.11 -4.80
N ILE A 96 -0.96 10.08 -5.51
CA ILE A 96 -1.40 8.83 -4.88
C ILE A 96 -0.25 8.18 -4.10
N HIS A 97 0.97 8.13 -4.67
CA HIS A 97 2.15 7.58 -4.01
C HIS A 97 2.42 8.27 -2.67
N GLN A 98 2.38 9.61 -2.65
CA GLN A 98 2.62 10.40 -1.44
C GLN A 98 1.58 10.10 -0.34
N LYS A 99 0.33 9.87 -0.72
CA LYS A 99 -0.74 9.46 0.21
C LYS A 99 -0.48 8.06 0.76
N ILE A 100 -0.10 7.11 -0.08
CA ILE A 100 0.26 5.77 0.38
C ILE A 100 1.47 5.83 1.33
N GLN A 101 2.50 6.60 1.01
CA GLN A 101 3.65 6.77 1.89
C GLN A 101 3.26 7.40 3.23
N THR A 102 2.30 8.33 3.22
CA THR A 102 1.74 8.89 4.44
C THR A 102 1.05 7.83 5.29
N VAL A 103 0.24 6.96 4.69
CA VAL A 103 -0.42 5.84 5.40
C VAL A 103 0.62 4.89 5.99
N ILE A 104 1.64 4.51 5.22
CA ILE A 104 2.75 3.66 5.70
C ILE A 104 3.42 4.31 6.93
N ASN A 105 3.73 5.59 6.84
CA ASN A 105 4.40 6.31 7.91
C ASN A 105 3.52 6.42 9.17
N THR A 106 2.22 6.70 9.02
CA THR A 106 1.27 6.77 10.15
C THR A 106 1.13 5.41 10.85
N TYR A 107 1.03 4.32 10.08
CA TYR A 107 1.03 2.96 10.66
C TYR A 107 2.28 2.69 11.49
N ALA A 108 3.45 3.09 10.98
CA ALA A 108 4.70 2.89 11.67
C ALA A 108 4.88 3.80 12.90
N SER A 109 4.64 5.11 12.76
CA SER A 109 4.97 6.08 13.81
C SER A 109 3.92 6.19 14.91
N GLU A 110 2.64 6.09 14.57
CA GLU A 110 1.54 6.30 15.51
C GLU A 110 1.04 4.98 16.10
N TYR A 111 1.08 3.88 15.32
CA TYR A 111 0.55 2.59 15.73
C TYR A 111 1.62 1.51 15.97
N ASN A 112 2.89 1.79 15.64
CA ASN A 112 4.01 0.86 15.72
C ASN A 112 3.75 -0.45 14.94
N ILE A 113 3.18 -0.32 13.73
CA ILE A 113 2.86 -1.43 12.83
C ILE A 113 3.63 -1.22 11.52
N SER A 114 4.41 -2.21 11.12
CA SER A 114 5.05 -2.21 9.81
C SER A 114 4.23 -3.03 8.82
N LEU A 115 3.75 -2.38 7.77
CA LEU A 115 2.95 -3.02 6.71
C LEU A 115 3.77 -3.94 5.79
N LYS A 116 5.10 -3.97 5.93
CA LYS A 116 6.00 -4.66 5.00
C LYS A 116 5.66 -6.14 4.86
N LYS A 117 5.52 -6.85 5.98
CA LYS A 117 5.27 -8.29 6.00
C LYS A 117 3.97 -8.64 5.28
N GLU A 118 2.95 -7.82 5.47
CA GLU A 118 1.64 -8.03 4.87
C GLU A 118 1.66 -7.68 3.37
N VAL A 119 2.34 -6.62 2.96
CA VAL A 119 2.57 -6.31 1.53
C VAL A 119 3.30 -7.44 0.84
N ASP A 120 4.36 -7.98 1.45
CA ASP A 120 5.11 -9.12 0.91
C ASP A 120 4.21 -10.36 0.80
N ARG A 121 3.33 -10.61 1.79
CA ARG A 121 2.35 -11.71 1.77
C ARG A 121 1.33 -11.59 0.63
N GLN A 122 1.00 -10.38 0.20
CA GLN A 122 0.01 -10.12 -0.85
C GLN A 122 0.59 -10.01 -2.26
N GLY A 123 1.86 -10.39 -2.44
CA GLY A 123 2.53 -10.44 -3.73
C GLY A 123 3.62 -9.39 -3.92
N GLY A 124 3.82 -8.52 -2.93
CA GLY A 124 4.87 -7.52 -2.93
C GLY A 124 4.65 -6.38 -3.94
N ILE A 125 5.69 -5.58 -4.13
CA ILE A 125 5.70 -4.46 -5.06
C ILE A 125 6.63 -4.76 -6.23
N ASP A 126 6.34 -4.23 -7.41
CA ASP A 126 7.30 -4.19 -8.52
C ASP A 126 8.11 -2.88 -8.50
N PRO A 127 9.35 -2.88 -7.97
CA PRO A 127 10.16 -1.66 -7.89
C PRO A 127 10.57 -1.14 -9.28
N LYS A 128 10.57 -1.97 -10.33
CA LYS A 128 10.95 -1.53 -11.68
C LYS A 128 9.92 -0.58 -12.25
N SER A 129 8.63 -0.93 -12.09
CA SER A 129 7.51 -0.10 -12.55
C SER A 129 7.45 1.23 -11.81
N LEU A 130 7.63 1.23 -10.49
CA LEU A 130 7.71 2.45 -9.68
C LEU A 130 8.92 3.33 -10.08
N GLY A 131 10.05 2.70 -10.41
CA GLY A 131 11.27 3.39 -10.83
C GLY A 131 11.11 4.23 -12.09
N LYS A 132 10.16 3.89 -12.98
CA LYS A 132 9.87 4.68 -14.19
C LYS A 132 9.38 6.10 -13.88
N LEU A 133 8.72 6.29 -12.73
CA LEU A 133 8.29 7.59 -12.22
C LEU A 133 9.15 8.09 -11.06
N ASN A 134 10.30 7.47 -10.80
CA ASN A 134 11.18 7.75 -9.66
C ASN A 134 10.44 7.67 -8.30
N LEU A 135 9.53 6.70 -8.17
CA LEU A 135 8.77 6.44 -6.95
C LEU A 135 9.41 5.30 -6.17
N LYS A 136 9.36 5.39 -4.84
CA LYS A 136 9.85 4.35 -3.92
C LYS A 136 8.98 4.30 -2.68
N PHE A 137 8.57 3.08 -2.30
CA PHE A 137 7.99 2.85 -0.98
C PHE A 137 9.08 2.67 0.07
N ASP A 138 8.97 3.43 1.14
CA ASP A 138 9.82 3.34 2.31
C ASP A 138 9.04 2.71 3.46
N PHE A 139 9.13 1.40 3.57
CA PHE A 139 8.58 0.68 4.72
C PHE A 139 9.53 0.86 5.90
N HIS A 140 9.06 1.59 6.90
CA HIS A 140 9.80 1.67 8.15
C HIS A 140 9.83 0.26 8.77
N GLU A 141 11.03 -0.22 9.10
CA GLU A 141 11.16 -1.41 9.93
C GLU A 141 10.61 -1.07 11.30
N ALA A 142 9.62 -1.84 11.77
CA ALA A 142 9.19 -1.72 13.16
C ALA A 142 10.43 -1.92 14.03
N ARG A 143 10.75 -0.96 14.91
CA ARG A 143 11.66 -1.27 16.02
C ARG A 143 10.98 -2.40 16.78
N THR A 144 11.51 -3.61 16.64
CA THR A 144 11.10 -4.77 17.40
C THR A 144 11.17 -4.40 18.87
N HIS A 145 9.99 -4.33 19.53
CA HIS A 145 9.96 -4.59 20.95
C HIS A 145 10.38 -6.04 21.10
N GLN A 146 11.64 -6.22 21.51
CA GLN A 146 12.20 -7.42 22.14
C GLN A 146 11.72 -8.75 21.52
N GLU A 147 12.59 -9.31 20.67
CA GLU A 147 12.90 -10.73 20.84
C GLU A 147 13.47 -10.91 22.27
N ASN A 148 12.60 -11.08 23.27
CA ASN A 148 13.02 -11.61 24.56
C ASN A 148 12.95 -13.13 24.50
N GLU A 149 14.13 -13.72 24.58
CA GLU A 149 14.47 -14.90 25.37
C GLU A 149 13.71 -16.21 25.04
N VAL A 150 14.43 -17.08 24.33
CA VAL A 150 14.75 -18.37 24.96
C VAL A 150 16.27 -18.53 24.91
N ASP A 151 16.91 -18.11 26.00
CA ASP A 151 18.24 -18.57 26.38
C ASP A 151 18.01 -19.63 27.47
N GLU A 152 18.21 -20.91 27.14
CA GLU A 152 18.34 -22.10 28.00
C GLU A 152 18.19 -23.31 27.05
N TYR A 153 19.23 -24.04 26.67
CA TYR A 153 20.16 -24.75 27.55
C TYR A 153 21.58 -24.72 27.01
N GLN A 154 22.49 -24.30 27.89
CA GLN A 154 23.80 -24.93 27.97
C GLN A 154 23.63 -26.46 28.01
N ILE A 155 24.18 -27.17 27.03
CA ILE A 155 24.72 -28.49 27.29
C ILE A 155 26.23 -28.29 27.31
N SER A 156 26.70 -28.03 28.52
CA SER A 156 28.08 -28.24 28.91
C SER A 156 28.47 -29.69 28.62
N GLU A 157 29.71 -29.85 28.19
CA GLU A 157 30.44 -31.11 28.16
C GLU A 157 30.26 -31.89 29.48
N TYR A 158 30.05 -33.21 29.41
CA TYR A 158 30.85 -34.25 30.11
C TYR A 158 30.19 -35.65 30.05
N LYS A 159 31.01 -36.62 29.60
CA LYS A 159 31.05 -38.07 29.91
C LYS A 159 29.99 -39.01 29.29
N ASN A 160 30.44 -39.83 28.34
CA ASN A 160 31.02 -41.15 28.65
C ASN A 160 32.07 -41.56 27.62
#